data_AF-A0A832EIF4-F1
#
_entry.id   AF-A0A832EIF4-F1
#
_cell.length_a   1.000
_cell.length_b   1.000
_cell.length_c   1.000
_cell.angle_alpha   90.00
_cell.angle_beta   90.00
_cell.angle_gamma   90.00
#
_symmetry.space_group_name_H-M   'P 1'
#
loop_
_entity.id
_entity.type
_entity.pdbx_description
1 polymer ?
#
loop_
_entity_poly.entity_id
_entity_poly.type
_entity_poly.pdbx_seq_one_letter_code
_entity_poly.pdbx_strand_id
1 'polypeptide(L)'
;MADDPSRCATREYSADAGPENPRNFIFSPEVGKTLAGPNADRAVEPRDIEAVEQFGRGVLTIEGFQLAPAEDGCPEIQWLEFSVQVQGGY
;
A
#
# COMPACT_ATOMS: atom_id res chain seq x y z
N MET A 1 -24.73 -7.75 4.74
CA MET A 1 -23.80 -7.38 3.65
C MET A 1 -22.96 -6.24 4.19
N ALA A 2 -21.82 -6.56 4.79
CA ALA A 2 -21.00 -5.65 5.61
C ALA A 2 -19.57 -5.54 5.05
N ASP A 3 -19.40 -5.75 3.75
CA ASP A 3 -18.10 -6.03 3.12
C ASP A 3 -17.83 -5.14 1.90
N ASP A 4 -18.65 -4.10 1.69
CA ASP A 4 -18.55 -3.23 0.51
C ASP A 4 -17.88 -1.89 0.90
N PRO A 5 -16.55 -1.76 0.76
CA PRO A 5 -15.82 -0.54 1.10
C PRO A 5 -16.21 0.66 0.22
N SER A 6 -16.99 0.44 -0.86
CA SER A 6 -17.49 1.55 -1.67
C SER A 6 -18.46 2.46 -0.91
N ARG A 7 -18.99 2.01 0.23
CA ARG A 7 -19.96 2.74 1.07
C ARG A 7 -19.35 3.66 2.13
N CYS A 8 -18.02 3.74 2.21
CA CYS A 8 -17.32 4.68 3.08
C CYS A 8 -17.75 6.14 2.82
N ALA A 9 -18.20 6.84 3.88
CA ALA A 9 -18.64 8.23 3.81
C ALA A 9 -17.52 9.21 3.41
N THR A 10 -16.28 8.90 3.80
CA THR A 10 -15.07 9.63 3.41
C THR A 10 -14.01 8.63 2.95
N ARG A 11 -13.51 8.81 1.73
CA ARG A 11 -12.34 8.09 1.21
C ARG A 11 -11.14 9.02 1.26
N GLU A 12 -10.56 9.21 2.45
CA GLU A 12 -9.23 9.82 2.51
C GLU A 12 -8.31 9.03 1.57
N TYR A 13 -7.49 9.74 0.78
CA TYR A 13 -6.59 9.19 -0.25
C TYR A 13 -7.21 8.74 -1.58
N SER A 14 -8.48 9.05 -1.89
CA SER A 14 -9.10 8.69 -3.20
C SER A 14 -8.93 7.21 -3.58
N ALA A 15 -8.99 6.32 -2.58
CA ALA A 15 -8.87 4.89 -2.77
C ALA A 15 -10.18 4.33 -3.36
N ASP A 16 -10.45 4.62 -4.64
CA ASP A 16 -11.61 4.09 -5.36
C ASP A 16 -11.52 2.57 -5.56
N ALA A 17 -10.29 2.05 -5.54
CA ALA A 17 -9.96 0.65 -5.36
C ALA A 17 -8.62 0.58 -4.60
N GLY A 18 -8.48 -0.35 -3.65
CA GLY A 18 -7.16 -0.67 -3.11
C GLY A 18 -6.21 -1.10 -4.24
N PRO A 19 -4.89 -1.01 -4.06
CA PRO A 19 -3.96 -1.40 -5.10
C PRO A 19 -4.21 -2.84 -5.55
N GLU A 20 -3.95 -3.09 -6.84
CA GLU A 20 -4.10 -4.38 -7.53
C GLU A 20 -3.58 -5.55 -6.70
N ASN A 21 -4.21 -6.72 -6.76
CA ASN A 21 -3.72 -7.93 -6.12
C ASN A 21 -3.31 -8.94 -7.19
N PRO A 22 -2.04 -9.37 -7.29
CA PRO A 22 -0.92 -9.06 -6.40
C PRO A 22 -0.37 -7.64 -6.53
N ARG A 23 0.17 -7.10 -5.43
CA ARG A 23 0.74 -5.75 -5.30
C ARG A 23 2.23 -5.76 -5.56
N ASN A 24 2.67 -4.99 -6.56
CA ASN A 24 4.09 -4.72 -6.77
C ASN A 24 4.57 -3.62 -5.81
N PHE A 25 5.69 -3.83 -5.12
CA PHE A 25 6.30 -2.81 -4.26
C PHE A 25 7.82 -2.78 -4.40
N ILE A 26 8.41 -1.67 -3.96
CA ILE A 26 9.86 -1.45 -3.90
C ILE A 26 10.25 -1.26 -2.43
N PHE A 27 11.27 -1.99 -1.97
CA PHE A 27 11.88 -1.73 -0.66
C PHE A 27 13.04 -0.75 -0.84
N SER A 28 12.88 0.49 -0.37
CA SER A 28 13.99 1.42 -0.28
C SER A 28 14.02 2.11 1.08
N PRO A 29 15.19 2.18 1.74
CA PRO A 29 15.35 2.86 3.03
C PRO A 29 15.17 4.38 2.96
N GLU A 30 15.09 4.94 1.75
CA GLU A 30 14.92 6.37 1.46
C GLU A 30 13.45 6.80 1.40
N VAL A 31 12.54 5.86 1.09
CA VAL A 31 11.09 6.12 1.05
C VAL A 31 10.60 6.46 2.47
N GLY A 32 9.88 7.58 2.60
CA GLY A 32 9.36 8.09 3.87
C GLY A 32 10.34 8.93 4.69
N LYS A 33 11.64 8.94 4.33
CA LYS A 33 12.64 9.83 4.94
C LYS A 33 12.94 11.03 4.04
N THR A 34 13.48 10.75 2.86
CA THR A 34 13.94 11.76 1.90
C THR A 34 13.02 11.84 0.68
N LEU A 35 12.16 10.83 0.49
CA LEU A 35 11.21 10.72 -0.63
C LEU A 35 9.77 10.53 -0.13
N ALA A 36 8.85 11.37 -0.61
CA ALA A 36 7.40 11.19 -0.51
C ALA A 36 6.77 11.02 0.91
N GLY A 37 7.49 11.35 1.98
CA GLY A 37 6.93 11.41 3.33
C GLY A 37 6.25 12.76 3.63
N PRO A 38 5.42 12.86 4.69
CA PRO A 38 4.85 14.14 5.13
C PRO A 38 5.93 15.18 5.52
N ASN A 39 7.15 14.71 5.80
CA ASN A 39 8.32 15.53 6.12
C ASN A 39 9.34 15.57 4.96
N ALA A 40 8.99 15.15 3.74
CA ALA A 40 9.96 15.15 2.65
C ALA A 40 10.25 16.59 2.19
N ASP A 41 11.53 16.93 2.12
CA ASP A 41 12.00 18.28 1.76
C ASP A 41 11.85 18.60 0.27
N ARG A 42 11.49 17.62 -0.56
CA ARG A 42 11.31 17.79 -2.01
C ARG A 42 10.34 16.78 -2.60
N ALA A 43 9.76 17.16 -3.75
CA ALA A 43 8.93 16.27 -4.55
C ALA A 43 9.73 15.11 -5.15
N VAL A 44 9.03 14.00 -5.43
CA VAL A 44 9.60 12.83 -6.13
C VAL A 44 9.92 13.20 -7.58
N GLU A 45 11.16 12.95 -7.99
CA GLU A 45 11.62 13.09 -9.36
C GLU A 45 11.88 11.71 -10.00
N PRO A 46 11.92 11.60 -11.35
CA PRO A 46 12.18 10.34 -12.03
C PRO A 46 13.45 9.62 -11.57
N ARG A 47 14.52 10.37 -11.28
CA ARG A 47 15.78 9.85 -10.74
C ARG A 47 15.62 9.16 -9.38
N ASP A 48 14.63 9.59 -8.59
CA ASP A 48 14.36 8.99 -7.30
C ASP A 48 13.71 7.63 -7.46
N ILE A 49 12.83 7.50 -8.47
CA ILE A 49 12.22 6.22 -8.85
C ILE A 49 13.31 5.24 -9.28
N GLU A 50 14.22 5.67 -10.15
CA GLU A 50 15.37 4.85 -10.58
C GLU A 50 16.26 4.44 -9.40
N ALA A 51 16.52 5.35 -8.47
CA ALA A 51 17.32 5.07 -7.28
C ALA A 51 16.65 4.07 -6.33
N VAL A 52 15.34 4.20 -6.09
CA VAL A 52 14.63 3.25 -5.20
C VAL A 52 14.48 1.87 -5.85
N GLU A 53 14.31 1.81 -7.17
CA GLU A 53 14.20 0.55 -7.92
C GLU A 53 15.44 -0.36 -7.82
N GLN A 54 16.60 0.19 -7.44
CA GLN A 54 17.86 -0.55 -7.31
C GLN A 54 17.98 -1.37 -6.02
N PHE A 55 17.23 -1.03 -4.97
CA PHE A 55 17.41 -1.65 -3.66
C PHE A 55 16.83 -3.07 -3.62
N GLY A 56 15.56 -3.22 -3.97
CA GLY A 56 14.87 -4.51 -3.96
C GLY A 56 13.42 -4.33 -4.36
N ARG A 57 12.90 -5.32 -5.09
CA ARG A 57 11.50 -5.35 -5.55
C ARG A 57 10.79 -6.48 -4.83
N GLY A 58 9.47 -6.40 -4.76
CA GLY A 58 8.71 -7.53 -4.29
C GLY A 58 7.26 -7.49 -4.73
N VAL A 59 6.63 -8.63 -4.51
CA VAL A 59 5.24 -8.88 -4.84
C VAL A 59 4.56 -9.31 -3.56
N LEU A 60 3.55 -8.56 -3.13
CA LEU A 60 2.69 -8.90 -2.02
C LEU A 60 1.38 -9.44 -2.59
N THR A 61 1.04 -10.67 -2.27
CA THR A 61 -0.26 -11.26 -2.63
C THR A 61 -1.13 -11.29 -1.38
N ILE A 62 -2.32 -10.72 -1.45
CA ILE A 62 -3.36 -10.93 -0.43
C ILE A 62 -4.01 -12.27 -0.72
N GLU A 63 -3.79 -13.25 0.15
CA GLU A 63 -4.30 -14.62 0.03
C GLU A 63 -5.73 -14.74 0.57
N GLY A 64 -6.04 -13.96 1.61
CA GLY A 64 -7.37 -13.92 2.21
C GLY A 64 -7.52 -12.74 3.16
N PHE A 65 -8.77 -12.34 3.42
CA PHE A 65 -9.08 -11.34 4.43
C PHE A 65 -10.51 -11.51 4.94
N GLN A 66 -10.80 -10.92 6.10
CA GLN A 66 -12.15 -10.72 6.57
C GLN A 66 -12.34 -9.29 7.02
N LEU A 67 -13.48 -8.75 6.60
CA LEU A 67 -13.95 -7.44 6.99
C LEU A 67 -14.99 -7.57 8.10
N ALA A 68 -14.99 -6.61 9.00
CA ALA A 68 -16.02 -6.43 10.01
C ALA A 68 -16.80 -5.14 9.72
N PRO A 69 -18.12 -5.11 9.93
CA PRO A 69 -18.86 -3.85 9.87
C PRO A 69 -18.35 -2.86 10.91
N ALA A 70 -18.18 -1.59 10.52
CA ALA A 70 -17.98 -0.48 11.44
C ALA A 70 -19.12 0.54 11.30
N GLU A 71 -19.27 1.41 12.31
CA GLU A 71 -20.41 2.34 12.43
C GLU A 71 -20.52 3.33 11.26
N ASP A 72 -19.40 3.62 10.58
CA ASP A 72 -19.31 4.67 9.56
C ASP A 72 -19.53 4.16 8.13
N GLY A 73 -19.95 2.90 7.98
CA GLY A 73 -20.03 2.23 6.69
C GLY A 73 -18.67 1.86 6.08
N CYS A 74 -17.57 2.14 6.80
CA CYS A 74 -16.23 1.71 6.47
C CYS A 74 -15.90 0.39 7.18
N PRO A 75 -15.79 -0.73 6.46
CA PRO A 75 -15.44 -1.99 7.11
C PRO A 75 -14.03 -1.95 7.72
N GLU A 76 -13.89 -2.49 8.91
CA GLU A 76 -12.59 -2.74 9.56
C GLU A 76 -11.99 -4.06 9.07
N ILE A 77 -10.67 -4.12 8.92
CA ILE A 77 -9.99 -5.39 8.62
C ILE A 77 -9.89 -6.19 9.92
N GLN A 78 -10.65 -7.28 10.02
CA GLN A 78 -10.56 -8.18 11.16
C GLN A 78 -9.33 -9.08 11.07
N TRP A 79 -9.04 -9.61 9.88
CA TRP A 79 -7.80 -10.31 9.60
C TRP A 79 -7.41 -10.19 8.12
N LEU A 80 -6.11 -10.34 7.85
CA LEU A 80 -5.51 -10.32 6.52
C LEU A 80 -4.40 -11.38 6.49
N GLU A 81 -4.48 -12.28 5.51
CA GLU A 81 -3.41 -13.22 5.17
C GLU A 81 -2.76 -12.77 3.87
N PHE A 82 -1.44 -12.69 3.87
CA PHE A 82 -0.68 -12.27 2.70
C PHE A 82 0.64 -13.03 2.61
N SER A 83 1.10 -13.22 1.37
CA SER A 83 2.42 -13.73 1.05
C SER A 83 3.28 -12.61 0.45
N VAL A 84 4.58 -12.65 0.71
CA VAL A 84 5.53 -11.67 0.18
C VAL A 84 6.67 -12.40 -0.50
N GLN A 85 6.86 -12.12 -1.78
CA GLN A 85 8.06 -12.49 -2.50
C GLN A 85 8.98 -11.28 -2.60
N VAL A 86 10.22 -11.43 -2.17
CA VAL A 86 11.25 -10.38 -2.27
C VAL A 86 12.28 -10.81 -3.29
N GLN A 87 12.61 -9.93 -4.22
CA GLN A 87 13.61 -10.10 -5.26
C GLN A 87 14.62 -8.95 -5.19
N GLY A 88 15.87 -9.28 -4.89
CA GLY A 88 16.90 -8.26 -4.63
C GLY A 88 16.87 -7.75 -3.18
N GLY A 89 17.83 -6.91 -2.86
CA GLY A 89 18.24 -6.60 -1.48
C GLY A 89 19.68 -7.07 -1.30
N TYR A 90 20.58 -6.12 -1.09
CA TYR A 90 21.96 -6.41 -0.70
C TYR A 90 22.03 -6.82 0.76
#